data_AF-A0A9W8YC59-F1
#
_entry.id   AF-A0A9W8YC59-F1
#
_cell.length_a   1.000
_cell.length_b   1.000
_cell.length_c   1.000
_cell.angle_alpha   90.00
_cell.angle_beta   90.00
_cell.angle_gamma   90.00
#
_symmetry.space_group_name_H-M   'P 1'
#
loop_
_entity.id
_entity.type
_entity.pdbx_description
1 polymer ?
#
loop_
_entity_poly.entity_id
_entity_poly.type
_entity_poly.pdbx_seq_one_letter_code
_entity_poly.pdbx_strand_id
1 'polypeptide(L)'
;MMDRATTITPSAPASRASTTALESNENEAKMTPPKSTSQSSDIDCILVGAEAQVHTDNKKELSGDFKPLQTLMDVAISVEYGERLSCQVTIHEGLLRCHSKLFEQLCARAKLLRGRYIQSDAMMDRLALYMFPETTTEQFENDDMGAKVIPLILHIFEKHPLLEYQAETRKVIVDAVEDQITKKNTRVKRDSKEWSRNMSVRARIPLLKSHAVQTVAQSLYVRLHQVKKMEAQKAKDDSVKAIAQKRLILPGIEETAILSFVQWIYQRPMQCEEPDMLYAVLNLATKLGVEALAETCLSKLYNAAADSIQHARANAVPIHTLLGYGSGAADPVLEIVFINVFKDKSPPKRLLKLVIDTLAHCLDFELWAHLRELIGHEMALQLVEGMINSREVKIEHFDQTSFNSESDRLVDEKSAFMANNGCGFLR
;
A
#
# COMPACT_ATOMS: atom_id res chain seq x y z
N MET A 1 6.16 -47.32 28.89
CA MET A 1 6.21 -46.64 27.58
C MET A 1 6.73 -45.24 27.84
N MET A 2 7.82 -44.88 27.15
CA MET A 2 8.70 -43.77 27.50
C MET A 2 8.12 -42.40 27.13
N ASP A 3 8.11 -41.50 28.11
CA ASP A 3 7.95 -40.05 27.92
C ASP A 3 9.19 -39.46 27.26
N ARG A 4 9.01 -38.71 26.17
CA ARG A 4 10.04 -37.86 25.56
C ARG A 4 9.71 -36.40 25.85
N ALA A 5 10.37 -35.84 26.86
CA ALA A 5 10.47 -34.41 27.06
C ALA A 5 11.38 -33.81 25.97
N THR A 6 10.89 -32.81 25.25
CA THR A 6 11.70 -32.01 24.32
C THR A 6 12.05 -30.69 24.99
N THR A 7 13.30 -30.59 25.42
CA THR A 7 13.91 -29.38 25.95
C THR A 7 14.28 -28.45 24.78
N ILE A 8 13.73 -27.25 24.74
CA ILE A 8 14.12 -26.19 23.79
C ILE A 8 14.88 -25.11 24.55
N THR A 9 16.15 -24.96 24.18
CA THR A 9 17.09 -23.95 24.69
C THR A 9 16.84 -22.59 24.03
N PRO A 10 16.79 -21.46 24.74
CA PRO A 10 16.71 -20.15 24.12
C PRO A 10 18.11 -19.65 23.71
N SER A 11 18.25 -19.31 22.43
CA SER A 11 19.41 -18.63 21.85
C SER A 11 19.31 -17.12 22.12
N ALA A 12 20.36 -16.55 22.70
CA ALA A 12 20.47 -15.12 23.01
C ALA A 12 20.83 -14.29 21.75
N PRO A 13 20.30 -13.07 21.58
CA PRO A 13 20.74 -12.18 20.52
C PRO A 13 22.04 -11.45 20.89
N ALA A 14 22.96 -11.42 19.93
CA ALA A 14 24.22 -10.69 20.01
C ALA A 14 23.98 -9.16 19.98
N SER A 15 24.48 -8.49 21.01
CA SER A 15 24.57 -7.02 21.09
C SER A 15 25.57 -6.49 20.07
N ARG A 16 25.15 -5.55 19.23
CA ARG A 16 26.06 -4.75 18.39
C ARG A 16 25.92 -3.29 18.77
N ALA A 17 26.96 -2.78 19.43
CA ALA A 17 27.16 -1.37 19.71
C ALA A 17 27.33 -0.60 18.40
N SER A 18 26.67 0.56 18.26
CA SER A 18 26.95 1.54 17.22
C SER A 18 27.45 2.81 17.89
N THR A 19 28.72 3.12 17.64
CA THR A 19 29.40 4.37 17.98
C THR A 19 29.05 5.43 16.95
N THR A 20 28.35 6.48 17.36
CA THR A 20 28.22 7.74 16.61
C THR A 20 29.48 8.58 16.80
N ALA A 21 30.25 8.77 15.73
CA ALA A 21 31.26 9.82 15.65
C ALA A 21 30.60 11.09 15.08
N LEU A 22 30.70 12.17 15.85
CA LEU A 22 30.46 13.54 15.41
C LEU A 22 31.60 13.96 14.49
N GLU A 23 31.29 14.37 13.27
CA GLU A 23 32.18 15.26 12.52
C GLU A 23 31.41 16.47 12.01
N SER A 24 32.14 17.58 12.09
CA SER A 24 31.73 18.96 12.18
C SER A 24 31.50 19.58 10.80
N ASN A 25 30.53 20.48 10.76
CA ASN A 25 30.33 21.47 9.71
C ASN A 25 31.60 22.32 9.49
N GLU A 26 31.95 22.54 8.23
CA GLU A 26 32.61 23.78 7.82
C GLU A 26 32.15 24.22 6.41
N ASN A 27 32.10 25.54 6.28
CA ASN A 27 31.49 26.37 5.25
C ASN A 27 32.02 26.14 3.82
N GLU A 28 31.23 26.49 2.80
CA GLU A 28 31.50 27.71 2.00
C GLU A 28 30.42 27.99 0.95
N ALA A 29 29.93 29.22 0.98
CA ALA A 29 29.03 29.81 0.01
C ALA A 29 29.82 30.36 -1.19
N LYS A 30 29.32 30.17 -2.41
CA LYS A 30 29.72 30.97 -3.57
C LYS A 30 28.52 31.29 -4.45
N MET A 31 28.04 32.53 -4.32
CA MET A 31 27.15 33.21 -5.27
C MET A 31 27.93 33.64 -6.51
N THR A 32 27.28 33.59 -7.68
CA THR A 32 27.45 34.54 -8.81
C THR A 32 26.31 34.31 -9.86
N PRO A 33 26.03 35.27 -10.77
CA PRO A 33 24.69 35.84 -10.96
C PRO A 33 24.04 35.49 -12.34
N PRO A 34 22.84 36.01 -12.68
CA PRO A 34 22.07 35.54 -13.84
C PRO A 34 22.43 36.28 -15.12
N LYS A 35 22.34 35.58 -16.26
CA LYS A 35 22.31 36.18 -17.59
C LYS A 35 20.93 35.94 -18.23
N SER A 36 20.22 37.03 -18.44
CA SER A 36 19.09 37.18 -19.34
C SER A 36 19.59 37.54 -20.74
N THR A 37 19.11 36.89 -21.80
CA THR A 37 18.94 37.52 -23.12
C THR A 37 17.81 36.84 -23.87
N SER A 38 16.85 37.66 -24.27
CA SER A 38 15.64 37.38 -25.05
C SER A 38 15.94 37.38 -26.55
N GLN A 39 15.05 36.74 -27.34
CA GLN A 39 14.77 36.85 -28.80
C GLN A 39 14.60 35.43 -29.38
N SER A 40 13.71 35.09 -30.31
CA SER A 40 12.68 35.78 -31.08
C SER A 40 11.92 34.71 -31.89
N SER A 41 10.61 34.94 -32.13
CA SER A 41 9.77 34.58 -33.29
C SER A 41 9.78 33.18 -33.92
N ASP A 42 8.58 32.59 -33.96
CA ASP A 42 7.85 32.00 -35.10
C ASP A 42 8.63 31.20 -36.16
N ILE A 43 8.19 29.96 -36.39
CA ILE A 43 7.70 29.46 -37.70
C ILE A 43 6.99 28.12 -37.47
N ASP A 44 5.71 28.09 -37.82
CA ASP A 44 4.91 26.91 -38.06
C ASP A 44 5.34 26.20 -39.36
N CYS A 45 5.11 24.88 -39.39
CA CYS A 45 4.86 24.07 -40.58
C CYS A 45 6.07 23.52 -41.36
N ILE A 46 6.60 22.34 -40.95
CA ILE A 46 6.83 21.23 -41.89
C ILE A 46 6.40 19.91 -41.21
N LEU A 47 5.38 19.31 -41.81
CA LEU A 47 4.78 18.03 -41.49
C LEU A 47 5.34 16.99 -42.48
N VAL A 48 5.35 15.71 -42.05
CA VAL A 48 5.55 14.49 -42.85
C VAL A 48 7.00 14.02 -43.05
N GLY A 49 7.38 12.98 -42.30
CA GLY A 49 8.47 12.07 -42.69
C GLY A 49 9.45 11.65 -41.58
N ALA A 50 8.99 11.14 -40.43
CA ALA A 50 9.92 10.61 -39.41
C ALA A 50 9.35 9.49 -38.50
N GLU A 51 8.38 8.70 -38.95
CA GLU A 51 7.75 7.64 -38.12
C GLU A 51 8.17 6.19 -38.46
N ALA A 52 9.31 5.98 -39.11
CA ALA A 52 9.78 4.61 -39.41
C ALA A 52 11.21 4.29 -38.93
N GLN A 53 11.81 5.10 -38.04
CA GLN A 53 13.21 4.90 -37.64
C GLN A 53 13.52 5.26 -36.18
N VAL A 54 12.56 5.11 -35.26
CA VAL A 54 12.76 5.35 -33.81
C VAL A 54 12.75 4.05 -32.97
N HIS A 55 12.52 2.87 -33.58
CA HIS A 55 12.35 1.62 -32.81
C HIS A 55 13.57 0.69 -32.70
N THR A 56 14.77 1.09 -33.12
CA THR A 56 15.93 0.17 -33.06
C THR A 56 17.15 0.64 -32.26
N ASP A 57 17.23 1.89 -31.79
CA ASP A 57 18.44 2.38 -31.09
C ASP A 57 18.32 2.69 -29.59
N ASN A 58 17.15 2.53 -28.95
CA ASN A 58 16.98 2.80 -27.51
C ASN A 58 17.12 1.56 -26.59
N LYS A 59 17.67 0.44 -27.06
CA LYS A 59 17.79 -0.78 -26.24
C LYS A 59 19.06 -0.86 -25.38
N LYS A 60 19.87 0.21 -25.33
CA LYS A 60 21.23 0.16 -24.73
C LYS A 60 21.47 1.04 -23.51
N GLU A 61 20.48 1.78 -23.03
CA GLU A 61 20.61 2.56 -21.80
C GLU A 61 19.39 2.29 -20.91
N LEU A 62 19.56 1.45 -19.88
CA LEU A 62 18.75 1.40 -18.64
C LEU A 62 19.09 0.18 -17.76
N SER A 63 20.20 -0.53 -17.99
CA SER A 63 20.74 -1.49 -17.00
C SER A 63 21.61 -0.80 -15.95
N GLY A 64 21.33 0.46 -15.62
CA GLY A 64 21.95 1.11 -14.47
C GLY A 64 21.29 0.54 -13.22
N ASP A 65 22.07 -0.18 -12.40
CA ASP A 65 21.60 -0.69 -11.11
C ASP A 65 20.92 0.45 -10.35
N PHE A 66 19.62 0.30 -10.07
CA PHE A 66 18.87 1.29 -9.30
C PHE A 66 19.49 1.37 -7.90
N LYS A 67 20.14 2.50 -7.62
CA LYS A 67 20.69 2.81 -6.28
C LYS A 67 19.83 3.91 -5.68
N PRO A 68 18.89 3.59 -4.78
CA PRO A 68 18.09 4.61 -4.12
C PRO A 68 19.02 5.57 -3.34
N LEU A 69 18.65 6.84 -3.30
CA LEU A 69 19.34 7.83 -2.48
C LEU A 69 19.34 7.35 -1.02
N GLN A 70 20.50 7.40 -0.34
CA GLN A 70 20.66 6.88 1.03
C GLN A 70 19.65 7.49 2.00
N THR A 71 19.25 8.76 1.80
CA THR A 71 18.25 9.47 2.61
C THR A 71 16.85 8.83 2.56
N LEU A 72 16.54 8.03 1.55
CA LEU A 72 15.26 7.31 1.47
C LEU A 72 15.21 6.08 2.39
N MET A 73 16.36 5.67 2.91
CA MET A 73 16.56 4.46 3.73
C MET A 73 16.60 4.75 5.24
N ASP A 74 16.40 6.00 5.65
CA ASP A 74 16.58 6.41 7.06
C ASP A 74 15.48 5.87 7.99
N VAL A 75 14.25 5.73 7.48
CA VAL A 75 13.08 5.38 8.28
C VAL A 75 12.48 4.08 7.77
N ALA A 76 12.65 3.02 8.55
CA ALA A 76 11.96 1.75 8.35
C ALA A 76 10.55 1.77 8.96
N ILE A 77 9.61 1.16 8.25
CA ILE A 77 8.26 0.83 8.73
C ILE A 77 8.03 -0.67 8.60
N SER A 78 7.20 -1.20 9.48
CA SER A 78 6.75 -2.58 9.40
C SER A 78 5.49 -2.66 8.55
N VAL A 79 5.44 -3.63 7.64
CA VAL A 79 4.24 -4.04 6.90
C VAL A 79 3.74 -5.34 7.52
N GLU A 80 2.52 -5.33 8.04
CA GLU A 80 1.85 -6.51 8.62
C GLU A 80 0.77 -6.99 7.66
N TYR A 81 0.76 -8.29 7.32
CA TYR A 81 -0.09 -8.85 6.29
C TYR A 81 -0.59 -10.28 6.61
N GLY A 82 -1.46 -10.82 5.74
CA GLY A 82 -2.20 -12.06 5.93
C GLY A 82 -3.55 -11.88 6.64
N GLU A 83 -4.34 -12.96 6.72
CA GLU A 83 -5.69 -12.92 7.33
C GLU A 83 -5.69 -12.49 8.80
N ARG A 84 -4.66 -12.91 9.55
CA ARG A 84 -4.52 -12.64 10.99
C ARG A 84 -3.44 -11.61 11.32
N LEU A 85 -2.84 -10.97 10.31
CA LEU A 85 -1.71 -10.04 10.47
C LEU A 85 -0.52 -10.69 11.20
N SER A 86 -0.30 -12.00 10.98
CA SER A 86 0.75 -12.77 11.64
C SER A 86 2.11 -12.64 10.96
N CYS A 87 2.13 -12.22 9.69
CA CYS A 87 3.34 -12.06 8.90
C CYS A 87 3.77 -10.60 8.86
N GLN A 88 5.08 -10.37 8.85
CA GLN A 88 5.67 -9.03 8.93
C GLN A 88 6.88 -8.91 8.01
N VAL A 89 6.96 -7.83 7.25
CA VAL A 89 8.16 -7.44 6.48
C VAL A 89 8.50 -5.98 6.75
N THR A 90 9.78 -5.62 6.62
CA THR A 90 10.23 -4.24 6.83
C THR A 90 10.48 -3.56 5.48
N ILE A 91 9.95 -2.34 5.31
CA ILE A 91 10.23 -1.50 4.15
C ILE A 91 10.67 -0.10 4.57
N HIS A 92 11.39 0.61 3.71
CA HIS A 92 11.76 2.00 3.99
C HIS A 92 10.64 2.95 3.55
N GLU A 93 10.18 3.78 4.50
CA GLU A 93 9.12 4.76 4.32
C GLU A 93 9.42 5.72 3.18
N GLY A 94 10.68 6.15 3.05
CA GLY A 94 11.11 7.08 2.02
C GLY A 94 10.85 6.54 0.61
N LEU A 95 11.17 5.27 0.38
CA LEU A 95 10.94 4.63 -0.92
C LEU A 95 9.44 4.53 -1.25
N LEU A 96 8.62 4.16 -0.28
CA LEU A 96 7.17 4.05 -0.51
C LEU A 96 6.54 5.42 -0.80
N ARG A 97 6.99 6.49 -0.11
CA ARG A 97 6.56 7.86 -0.37
C ARG A 97 6.93 8.34 -1.78
N CYS A 98 8.10 7.97 -2.29
CA CYS A 98 8.50 8.31 -3.66
C CYS A 98 7.61 7.68 -4.73
N HIS A 99 6.96 6.55 -4.41
CA HIS A 99 6.14 5.81 -5.37
C HIS A 99 4.63 5.97 -5.18
N SER A 100 4.18 6.47 -4.02
CA SER A 100 2.76 6.66 -3.72
C SER A 100 2.46 8.04 -3.13
N LYS A 101 1.72 8.84 -3.92
CA LYS A 101 1.16 10.13 -3.46
C LYS A 101 0.16 9.93 -2.32
N LEU A 102 -0.64 8.87 -2.38
CA LEU A 102 -1.58 8.51 -1.32
C LEU A 102 -0.85 8.27 0.00
N PHE A 103 0.23 7.50 -0.06
CA PHE A 103 1.04 7.18 1.12
C PHE A 103 1.76 8.41 1.66
N GLU A 104 2.28 9.28 0.79
CA GLU A 104 2.84 10.56 1.21
C GLU A 104 1.83 11.44 1.98
N GLN A 105 0.60 11.54 1.49
CA GLN A 105 -0.47 12.28 2.17
C GLN A 105 -0.81 11.66 3.55
N LEU A 106 -0.84 10.33 3.63
CA LEU A 106 -1.03 9.62 4.90
C LEU A 106 0.11 9.92 5.89
N CYS A 107 1.36 9.88 5.45
CA CYS A 107 2.52 10.25 6.27
C CYS A 107 2.43 11.70 6.76
N ALA A 108 2.03 12.63 5.89
CA ALA A 108 1.86 14.05 6.26
C ALA A 108 0.82 14.21 7.37
N ARG A 109 -0.33 13.53 7.26
CA ARG A 109 -1.38 13.51 8.30
C ARG A 109 -0.91 12.84 9.59
N ALA A 110 -0.12 11.79 9.49
CA ALA A 110 0.39 11.03 10.62
C ALA A 110 1.51 11.74 11.40
N LYS A 111 2.18 12.75 10.82
CA LYS A 111 3.38 13.39 11.37
C LYS A 111 3.18 13.94 12.80
N LEU A 112 2.09 14.67 13.05
CA LEU A 112 1.82 15.23 14.39
C LEU A 112 1.59 14.12 15.41
N LEU A 113 0.81 13.10 15.04
CA LEU A 113 0.48 11.99 15.91
C LEU A 113 1.70 11.11 16.20
N ARG A 114 2.57 10.89 15.22
CA ARG A 114 3.86 10.22 15.37
C ARG A 114 4.70 10.89 16.46
N GLY A 115 4.79 12.22 16.44
CA GLY A 115 5.49 12.98 17.49
C GLY A 115 4.92 12.73 18.89
N ARG A 116 3.58 12.64 19.02
CA ARG A 116 2.92 12.32 20.28
C ARG A 116 3.19 10.89 20.76
N TYR A 117 3.18 9.91 19.85
CA TYR A 117 3.54 8.52 20.20
C TYR A 117 4.99 8.41 20.65
N ILE A 118 5.93 9.04 19.93
CA ILE A 118 7.35 9.06 20.34
C ILE A 118 7.51 9.64 21.75
N GLN A 119 6.83 10.74 22.05
CA GLN A 119 6.87 11.33 23.40
C GLN A 119 6.25 10.40 24.45
N SER A 120 5.13 9.76 24.13
CA SER A 120 4.46 8.82 25.04
C SER A 120 5.31 7.59 25.33
N ASP A 121 5.94 7.02 24.30
CA ASP A 121 6.86 5.89 24.43
C ASP A 121 8.09 6.30 25.25
N ALA A 122 8.69 7.46 24.98
CA ALA A 122 9.82 7.96 25.76
C ALA A 122 9.48 8.17 27.25
N MET A 123 8.25 8.60 27.58
CA MET A 123 7.80 8.69 28.98
C MET A 123 7.69 7.31 29.63
N MET A 124 7.14 6.34 28.90
CA MET A 124 7.00 4.95 29.36
C MET A 124 8.37 4.29 29.55
N ASP A 125 9.29 4.46 28.61
CA ASP A 125 10.66 3.92 28.68
C ASP A 125 11.43 4.54 29.86
N ARG A 126 11.30 5.85 30.08
CA ARG A 126 11.89 6.50 31.27
C ARG A 126 11.33 5.95 32.58
N LEU A 127 10.03 5.67 32.66
CA LEU A 127 9.46 5.01 33.84
C LEU A 127 9.99 3.57 33.97
N ALA A 128 10.11 2.85 32.86
CA ALA A 128 10.60 1.47 32.84
C ALA A 128 12.01 1.35 33.43
N LEU A 129 12.90 2.33 33.17
CA LEU A 129 14.27 2.34 33.72
C LEU A 129 14.34 2.31 35.25
N TYR A 130 13.28 2.73 35.94
CA TYR A 130 13.21 2.70 37.40
C TYR A 130 12.46 1.48 37.94
N MET A 131 11.82 0.71 37.06
CA MET A 131 10.99 -0.44 37.41
C MET A 131 11.61 -1.77 36.97
N PHE A 132 12.48 -1.75 35.94
CA PHE A 132 13.06 -2.94 35.29
C PHE A 132 14.60 -2.90 35.24
N PRO A 133 15.30 -4.02 35.52
CA PRO A 133 14.75 -5.25 36.10
C PRO A 133 14.10 -4.97 37.46
N GLU A 134 13.18 -5.84 37.90
CA GLU A 134 12.32 -5.67 39.08
C GLU A 134 13.10 -5.07 40.25
N THR A 135 13.01 -3.74 40.38
CA THR A 135 13.81 -3.02 41.36
C THR A 135 13.19 -3.32 42.72
N THR A 136 13.95 -3.93 43.62
CA THR A 136 13.40 -4.22 44.95
C THR A 136 13.08 -2.89 45.64
N THR A 137 12.12 -2.91 46.57
CA THR A 137 11.81 -1.71 47.33
C THR A 137 13.05 -1.15 48.01
N GLU A 138 13.87 -2.01 48.64
CA GLU A 138 15.12 -1.60 49.30
C GLU A 138 16.10 -0.91 48.33
N GLN A 139 16.28 -1.44 47.11
CA GLN A 139 17.12 -0.79 46.09
C GLN A 139 16.56 0.58 45.69
N PHE A 140 15.25 0.67 45.48
CA PHE A 140 14.58 1.92 45.13
C PHE A 140 14.76 3.00 46.21
N GLU A 141 14.76 2.60 47.49
CA GLU A 141 15.00 3.49 48.62
C GLU A 141 16.49 3.87 48.75
N ASN A 142 17.39 2.89 48.67
CA ASN A 142 18.84 3.08 48.83
C ASN A 142 19.44 3.97 47.73
N ASP A 143 18.93 3.85 46.50
CA ASP A 143 19.41 4.62 45.35
C ASP A 143 18.70 5.98 45.19
N ASP A 144 17.85 6.35 46.15
CA ASP A 144 17.00 7.55 46.15
C ASP A 144 16.26 7.77 44.82
N MET A 145 15.77 6.68 44.22
CA MET A 145 15.07 6.73 42.93
C MET A 145 13.80 7.56 43.00
N GLY A 146 13.19 7.66 44.19
CA GLY A 146 12.02 8.50 44.45
C GLY A 146 12.23 9.97 44.01
N ALA A 147 13.41 10.54 44.26
CA ALA A 147 13.72 11.92 43.85
C ALA A 147 13.72 12.11 42.34
N LYS A 148 14.05 11.07 41.56
CA LYS A 148 14.07 11.08 40.08
C LYS A 148 12.70 10.76 39.48
N VAL A 149 11.95 9.86 40.12
CA VAL A 149 10.64 9.39 39.63
C VAL A 149 9.51 10.39 39.89
N ILE A 150 9.54 11.11 41.02
CA ILE A 150 8.51 12.12 41.35
C ILE A 150 8.34 13.17 40.22
N PRO A 151 9.41 13.83 39.73
CA PRO A 151 9.29 14.76 38.61
C PRO A 151 8.67 14.13 37.35
N LEU A 152 8.96 12.85 37.08
CA LEU A 152 8.43 12.14 35.92
C LEU A 152 6.92 11.88 36.05
N ILE A 153 6.47 11.42 37.23
CA ILE A 153 5.03 11.24 37.52
C ILE A 153 4.29 12.58 37.35
N LEU A 154 4.84 13.67 37.91
CA LEU A 154 4.25 15.00 37.80
C LEU A 154 4.21 15.49 36.35
N HIS A 155 5.27 15.24 35.59
CA HIS A 155 5.30 15.60 34.18
C HIS A 155 4.22 14.88 33.36
N ILE A 156 4.04 13.57 33.58
CA ILE A 156 3.01 12.77 32.91
C ILE A 156 1.61 13.21 33.34
N PHE A 157 1.41 13.50 34.63
CA PHE A 157 0.17 14.04 35.16
C PHE A 157 -0.21 15.35 34.47
N GLU A 158 0.73 16.28 34.32
CA GLU A 158 0.48 17.59 33.75
C GLU A 158 0.34 17.55 32.22
N LYS A 159 1.23 16.83 31.53
CA LYS A 159 1.47 16.94 30.07
C LYS A 159 1.49 15.59 29.34
N HIS A 160 0.46 14.76 29.53
CA HIS A 160 0.31 13.54 28.74
C HIS A 160 0.16 13.86 27.22
N PRO A 161 1.00 13.30 26.32
CA PRO A 161 0.99 13.65 24.89
C PRO A 161 -0.29 13.27 24.15
N LEU A 162 -0.96 12.21 24.60
CA LEU A 162 -2.23 11.74 24.03
C LEU A 162 -3.38 12.28 24.89
N LEU A 163 -4.04 13.34 24.41
CA LEU A 163 -5.06 14.09 25.16
C LEU A 163 -6.27 13.22 25.54
N GLU A 164 -6.68 12.31 24.65
CA GLU A 164 -7.80 11.37 24.89
C GLU A 164 -7.61 10.55 26.18
N TYR A 165 -6.37 10.24 26.54
CA TYR A 165 -6.05 9.42 27.72
C TYR A 165 -5.62 10.24 28.94
N GLN A 166 -5.49 11.56 28.81
CA GLN A 166 -4.94 12.41 29.87
C GLN A 166 -5.78 12.34 31.15
N ALA A 167 -7.12 12.41 31.03
CA ALA A 167 -8.01 12.36 32.19
C ALA A 167 -7.92 11.02 32.93
N GLU A 168 -7.91 9.91 32.20
CA GLU A 168 -7.82 8.56 32.79
C GLU A 168 -6.44 8.31 33.42
N THR A 169 -5.36 8.76 32.78
CA THR A 169 -4.00 8.67 33.35
C THR A 169 -3.88 9.52 34.61
N ARG A 170 -4.46 10.72 34.64
CA ARG A 170 -4.51 11.57 35.84
C ARG A 170 -5.27 10.89 36.97
N LYS A 171 -6.41 10.27 36.65
CA LYS A 171 -7.22 9.53 37.62
C LYS A 171 -6.42 8.40 38.27
N VAL A 172 -5.69 7.59 37.49
CA VAL A 172 -4.83 6.52 38.04
C VAL A 172 -3.78 7.06 39.02
N ILE A 173 -3.17 8.20 38.72
CA ILE A 173 -2.20 8.83 39.63
C ILE A 173 -2.89 9.31 40.91
N VAL A 174 -4.05 9.97 40.81
CA VAL A 174 -4.83 10.43 41.97
C VAL A 174 -5.22 9.25 42.85
N ASP A 175 -5.83 8.23 42.27
CA ASP A 175 -6.33 7.05 42.99
C ASP A 175 -5.17 6.31 43.68
N ALA A 176 -4.04 6.13 42.99
CA ALA A 176 -2.85 5.50 43.56
C ALA A 176 -2.25 6.32 44.72
N VAL A 177 -2.16 7.65 44.58
CA VAL A 177 -1.67 8.53 45.65
C VAL A 177 -2.60 8.49 46.87
N GLU A 178 -3.91 8.51 46.65
CA GLU A 178 -4.92 8.45 47.72
C GLU A 178 -4.92 7.12 48.46
N ASP A 179 -4.75 6.01 47.74
CA ASP A 179 -4.55 4.68 48.33
C ASP A 179 -3.32 4.65 49.25
N GLN A 180 -2.18 5.18 48.78
CA GLN A 180 -0.95 5.22 49.58
C GLN A 180 -1.05 6.13 50.82
N ILE A 181 -1.73 7.27 50.72
CA ILE A 181 -2.02 8.13 51.87
C ILE A 181 -2.95 7.43 52.86
N THR A 182 -3.97 6.74 52.38
CA THR A 182 -4.93 6.00 53.21
C THR A 182 -4.25 4.85 53.97
N LYS A 183 -3.25 4.21 53.35
CA LYS A 183 -2.36 3.20 53.94
C LYS A 183 -1.29 3.77 54.89
N LYS A 184 -1.29 5.08 55.16
CA LYS A 184 -0.31 5.78 56.02
C LYS A 184 1.14 5.65 55.54
N ASN A 185 1.36 5.50 54.22
CA ASN A 185 2.70 5.44 53.62
C ASN A 185 3.29 6.83 53.35
N THR A 186 3.18 7.74 54.32
CA THR A 186 3.67 9.12 54.25
C THR A 186 4.92 9.33 55.12
N ARG A 187 5.81 10.24 54.70
CA ARG A 187 6.99 10.65 55.48
C ARG A 187 6.59 11.44 56.73
N VAL A 188 5.49 12.18 56.66
CA VAL A 188 4.95 12.99 57.76
C VAL A 188 4.04 12.15 58.64
N LYS A 189 4.36 12.05 59.94
CA LYS A 189 3.62 11.27 60.97
C LYS A 189 2.39 11.99 61.56
N ARG A 190 1.87 13.05 60.93
CA ARG A 190 0.71 13.80 61.47
C ARG A 190 -0.60 13.07 61.15
N ASP A 191 -1.54 13.04 62.11
CA ASP A 191 -2.86 12.37 62.07
C ASP A 191 -3.86 12.92 61.04
N SER A 192 -3.39 13.40 59.91
CA SER A 192 -4.16 14.31 59.08
C SER A 192 -4.52 13.73 57.73
N LYS A 193 -5.44 12.76 57.77
CA LYS A 193 -6.26 12.43 56.58
C LYS A 193 -6.95 13.68 56.03
N GLU A 194 -7.30 14.64 56.88
CA GLU A 194 -7.91 15.92 56.45
C GLU A 194 -6.91 16.87 55.77
N TRP A 195 -5.71 17.06 56.30
CA TRP A 195 -4.73 17.99 55.73
C TRP A 195 -4.25 17.55 54.36
N SER A 196 -4.00 16.26 54.18
CA SER A 196 -3.58 15.73 52.87
C SER A 196 -4.70 15.81 51.82
N ARG A 197 -5.98 15.68 52.19
CA ARG A 197 -7.12 15.77 51.25
C ARG A 197 -7.29 17.15 50.62
N ASN A 198 -6.91 18.21 51.33
CA ASN A 198 -7.02 19.58 50.82
C ASN A 198 -5.84 19.99 49.92
N MET A 199 -4.82 19.14 49.79
CA MET A 199 -3.63 19.43 48.97
C MET A 199 -3.79 18.92 47.54
N SER A 200 -3.25 19.68 46.58
CA SER A 200 -3.13 19.21 45.19
C SER A 200 -2.27 17.94 45.12
N VAL A 201 -2.52 17.09 44.11
CA VAL A 201 -1.72 15.87 43.84
C VAL A 201 -0.22 16.20 43.78
N ARG A 202 0.12 17.35 43.18
CA ARG A 202 1.48 17.86 43.06
C ARG A 202 2.18 18.05 44.41
N ALA A 203 1.45 18.53 45.41
CA ALA A 203 1.98 18.71 46.76
C ALA A 203 1.93 17.42 47.60
N ARG A 204 1.03 16.48 47.26
CA ARG A 204 0.88 15.19 47.95
C ARG A 204 1.99 14.18 47.61
N ILE A 205 2.36 14.06 46.34
CA ILE A 205 3.33 13.05 45.88
C ILE A 205 4.68 13.13 46.64
N PRO A 206 5.30 14.32 46.85
CA PRO A 206 6.55 14.42 47.60
C PRO A 206 6.46 14.01 49.08
N LEU A 207 5.26 13.91 49.64
CA LEU A 207 5.03 13.49 51.03
C LEU A 207 5.06 11.96 51.18
N LEU A 208 5.03 11.21 50.08
CA LEU A 208 5.03 9.74 50.09
C LEU A 208 6.41 9.19 50.47
N LYS A 209 6.42 8.04 51.14
CA LYS A 209 7.63 7.23 51.32
C LYS A 209 8.11 6.69 49.97
N SER A 210 9.39 6.34 49.88
CA SER A 210 10.01 5.92 48.61
C SER A 210 9.32 4.68 48.01
N HIS A 211 9.01 3.66 48.83
CA HIS A 211 8.22 2.51 48.39
C HIS A 211 6.82 2.87 47.86
N ALA A 212 6.15 3.87 48.44
CA ALA A 212 4.85 4.33 47.96
C ALA A 212 4.95 5.07 46.62
N VAL A 213 6.01 5.85 46.41
CA VAL A 213 6.30 6.47 45.10
C VAL A 213 6.51 5.38 44.05
N GLN A 214 7.22 4.30 44.39
CA GLN A 214 7.40 3.15 43.53
C GLN A 214 6.05 2.52 43.13
N THR A 215 5.14 2.30 44.07
CA THR A 215 3.79 1.75 43.77
C THR A 215 2.98 2.67 42.85
N VAL A 216 3.06 3.99 43.03
CA VAL A 216 2.40 4.95 42.12
C VAL A 216 3.01 4.87 40.72
N ALA A 217 4.35 4.78 40.62
CA ALA A 217 5.05 4.66 39.35
C ALA A 217 4.71 3.36 38.60
N GLN A 218 4.63 2.23 39.32
CA GLN A 218 4.18 0.94 38.76
C GLN A 218 2.76 1.03 38.22
N SER A 219 1.83 1.59 39.00
CA SER A 219 0.43 1.78 38.59
C SER A 219 0.33 2.62 37.31
N LEU A 220 1.12 3.70 37.25
CA LEU A 220 1.21 4.56 36.07
C LEU A 220 1.80 3.84 34.86
N TYR A 221 2.89 3.08 35.06
CA TYR A 221 3.52 2.30 33.99
C TYR A 221 2.54 1.29 33.37
N VAL A 222 1.85 0.50 34.21
CA VAL A 222 0.81 -0.44 33.75
C VAL A 222 -0.24 0.28 32.92
N ARG A 223 -0.68 1.46 33.37
CA ARG A 223 -1.67 2.26 32.66
C ARG A 223 -1.16 2.74 31.29
N LEU A 224 0.05 3.28 31.20
CA LEU A 224 0.64 3.70 29.93
C LEU A 224 0.80 2.53 28.95
N HIS A 225 1.19 1.36 29.45
CA HIS A 225 1.27 0.15 28.65
C HIS A 225 -0.11 -0.30 28.13
N GLN A 226 -1.16 -0.20 28.94
CA GLN A 226 -2.53 -0.45 28.48
C GLN A 226 -2.95 0.53 27.38
N VAL A 227 -2.66 1.82 27.54
CA VAL A 227 -2.93 2.85 26.52
C VAL A 227 -2.22 2.52 25.20
N LYS A 228 -0.94 2.13 25.26
CA LYS A 228 -0.17 1.68 24.10
C LYS A 228 -0.85 0.49 23.40
N LYS A 229 -1.30 -0.51 24.16
CA LYS A 229 -2.02 -1.68 23.63
C LYS A 229 -3.35 -1.29 22.97
N MET A 230 -4.11 -0.37 23.59
CA MET A 230 -5.36 0.14 23.02
C MET A 230 -5.14 0.90 21.71
N GLU A 231 -4.12 1.77 21.65
CA GLU A 231 -3.78 2.49 20.41
C GLU A 231 -3.25 1.56 19.33
N ALA A 232 -2.51 0.50 19.68
CA ALA A 232 -2.08 -0.52 18.71
C ALA A 232 -3.26 -1.30 18.13
N GLN A 233 -4.34 -1.50 18.90
CA GLN A 233 -5.57 -2.12 18.42
C GLN A 233 -6.38 -1.16 17.54
N LYS A 234 -6.54 0.11 17.94
CA LYS A 234 -7.20 1.15 17.13
C LYS A 234 -6.50 1.37 15.78
N ALA A 235 -5.17 1.21 15.75
CA ALA A 235 -4.38 1.31 14.52
C ALA A 235 -4.71 0.24 13.46
N LYS A 236 -5.39 -0.86 13.81
CA LYS A 236 -5.84 -1.84 12.82
C LYS A 236 -6.93 -1.31 11.90
N ASP A 237 -7.74 -0.38 12.42
CA ASP A 237 -8.89 0.19 11.72
C ASP A 237 -8.60 1.61 11.18
N ASP A 238 -7.58 2.29 11.72
CA ASP A 238 -7.19 3.65 11.33
C ASP A 238 -5.77 3.66 10.72
N SER A 239 -5.72 3.86 9.40
CA SER A 239 -4.47 3.91 8.64
C SER A 239 -3.55 5.05 9.07
N VAL A 240 -4.08 6.19 9.50
CA VAL A 240 -3.24 7.31 9.98
C VAL A 240 -2.60 6.95 11.31
N LYS A 241 -3.33 6.28 12.21
CA LYS A 241 -2.77 5.76 13.47
C LYS A 241 -1.71 4.70 13.22
N ALA A 242 -1.95 3.77 12.30
CA ALA A 242 -0.95 2.76 11.91
C ALA A 242 0.36 3.40 11.44
N ILE A 243 0.27 4.33 10.49
CA ILE A 243 1.44 5.00 9.92
C ILE A 243 2.15 5.89 10.96
N ALA A 244 1.40 6.52 11.86
CA ALA A 244 1.97 7.26 12.98
C ALA A 244 2.78 6.36 13.92
N GLN A 245 2.38 5.09 14.06
CA GLN A 245 3.10 4.04 14.79
C GLN A 245 4.15 3.30 13.92
N LYS A 246 4.47 3.79 12.71
CA LYS A 246 5.41 3.15 11.76
C LYS A 246 4.99 1.75 11.31
N ARG A 247 3.69 1.53 11.17
CA ARG A 247 3.08 0.26 10.74
C ARG A 247 2.18 0.47 9.52
N LEU A 248 2.22 -0.44 8.56
CA LEU A 248 1.33 -0.52 7.41
C LEU A 248 0.56 -1.84 7.51
N ILE A 249 -0.76 -1.76 7.69
CA ILE A 249 -1.62 -2.92 7.93
C ILE A 249 -2.34 -3.31 6.63
N LEU A 250 -2.08 -4.54 6.15
CA LEU A 250 -2.59 -5.07 4.88
C LEU A 250 -3.31 -6.41 5.10
N PRO A 251 -4.55 -6.39 5.63
CA PRO A 251 -5.28 -7.60 5.92
C PRO A 251 -5.64 -8.35 4.63
N GLY A 252 -5.52 -9.67 4.68
CA GLY A 252 -5.91 -10.59 3.59
C GLY A 252 -5.01 -10.56 2.36
N ILE A 253 -3.87 -9.86 2.39
CA ILE A 253 -2.90 -9.90 1.30
C ILE A 253 -1.92 -11.05 1.51
N GLU A 254 -1.71 -11.83 0.46
CA GLU A 254 -0.78 -12.96 0.45
C GLU A 254 0.68 -12.51 0.51
N GLU A 255 1.52 -13.39 1.05
CA GLU A 255 2.95 -13.14 1.24
C GLU A 255 3.69 -12.91 -0.09
N THR A 256 3.39 -13.72 -1.10
CA THR A 256 4.02 -13.65 -2.43
C THR A 256 3.83 -12.27 -3.06
N ALA A 257 2.60 -11.74 -3.05
CA ALA A 257 2.29 -10.41 -3.57
C ALA A 257 3.04 -9.29 -2.81
N ILE A 258 3.15 -9.40 -1.49
CA ILE A 258 3.93 -8.45 -0.66
C ILE A 258 5.40 -8.52 -1.03
N LEU A 259 5.98 -9.71 -1.14
CA LEU A 259 7.40 -9.88 -1.48
C LEU A 259 7.71 -9.36 -2.88
N SER A 260 6.87 -9.63 -3.87
CA SER A 260 7.02 -9.07 -5.22
C SER A 260 6.90 -7.55 -5.24
N PHE A 261 5.98 -7.00 -4.46
CA PHE A 261 5.85 -5.55 -4.28
C PHE A 261 7.10 -4.92 -3.64
N VAL A 262 7.62 -5.54 -2.57
CA VAL A 262 8.84 -5.12 -1.90
C VAL A 262 10.03 -5.19 -2.86
N GLN A 263 10.18 -6.30 -3.58
CA GLN A 263 11.24 -6.45 -4.58
C GLN A 263 11.17 -5.36 -5.64
N TRP A 264 9.98 -5.02 -6.14
CA TRP A 264 9.80 -3.96 -7.11
C TRP A 264 10.21 -2.58 -6.58
N ILE A 265 9.91 -2.28 -5.31
CA ILE A 265 10.32 -1.02 -4.67
C ILE A 265 11.84 -0.88 -4.64
N TYR A 266 12.57 -1.95 -4.36
CA TYR A 266 14.03 -1.88 -4.16
C TYR A 266 14.84 -2.09 -5.42
N GLN A 267 14.40 -2.95 -6.33
CA GLN A 267 15.26 -3.43 -7.41
C GLN A 267 14.83 -2.85 -8.75
N ARG A 268 13.56 -2.97 -9.12
CA ARG A 268 13.04 -2.81 -10.50
C ARG A 268 13.85 -3.64 -11.54
N PRO A 269 13.25 -4.09 -12.65
CA PRO A 269 11.82 -4.18 -12.97
C PRO A 269 11.12 -5.30 -12.18
N MET A 270 9.79 -5.40 -12.33
CA MET A 270 9.02 -6.51 -11.74
C MET A 270 9.31 -7.80 -12.51
N GLN A 271 9.75 -8.84 -11.80
CA GLN A 271 10.09 -10.16 -12.37
C GLN A 271 8.92 -11.17 -12.36
N CYS A 272 7.75 -10.75 -11.87
CA CYS A 272 6.56 -11.59 -11.84
C CYS A 272 5.95 -11.70 -13.26
N GLU A 273 5.70 -12.94 -13.70
CA GLU A 273 4.98 -13.28 -14.93
C GLU A 273 3.70 -14.10 -14.68
N GLU A 274 3.53 -14.67 -13.48
CA GLU A 274 2.34 -15.47 -13.15
C GLU A 274 1.09 -14.57 -13.08
N PRO A 275 0.01 -14.89 -13.82
CA PRO A 275 -1.17 -14.01 -13.92
C PRO A 275 -1.85 -13.73 -12.58
N ASP A 276 -1.99 -14.76 -11.73
CA ASP A 276 -2.56 -14.63 -10.39
C ASP A 276 -1.79 -13.64 -9.54
N MET A 277 -0.47 -13.80 -9.50
CA MET A 277 0.42 -12.94 -8.74
C MET A 277 0.45 -11.53 -9.32
N LEU A 278 0.43 -11.37 -10.65
CA LEU A 278 0.31 -10.07 -11.32
C LEU A 278 -0.96 -9.33 -10.91
N TYR A 279 -2.09 -10.03 -10.85
CA TYR A 279 -3.36 -9.44 -10.44
C TYR A 279 -3.39 -9.09 -8.95
N ALA A 280 -2.84 -9.97 -8.09
CA ALA A 280 -2.69 -9.70 -6.66
C ALA A 280 -1.80 -8.46 -6.40
N VAL A 281 -0.69 -8.32 -7.13
CA VAL A 281 0.20 -7.15 -7.05
C VAL A 281 -0.48 -5.90 -7.62
N LEU A 282 -1.28 -6.02 -8.69
CA LEU A 282 -2.10 -4.92 -9.22
C LEU A 282 -3.07 -4.38 -8.17
N ASN A 283 -3.78 -5.26 -7.48
CA ASN A 283 -4.71 -4.90 -6.42
C ASN A 283 -4.00 -4.24 -5.24
N LEU A 284 -2.86 -4.79 -4.83
CA LEU A 284 -2.03 -4.20 -3.78
C LEU A 284 -1.50 -2.81 -4.17
N ALA A 285 -0.97 -2.66 -5.37
CA ALA A 285 -0.44 -1.40 -5.88
C ALA A 285 -1.55 -0.33 -5.96
N THR A 286 -2.74 -0.71 -6.43
CA THR A 286 -3.91 0.17 -6.48
C THR A 286 -4.34 0.60 -5.08
N LYS A 287 -4.44 -0.34 -4.13
CA LYS A 287 -4.79 -0.07 -2.73
C LYS A 287 -3.79 0.87 -2.05
N LEU A 288 -2.51 0.74 -2.38
CA LEU A 288 -1.44 1.58 -1.86
C LEU A 288 -1.25 2.89 -2.64
N GLY A 289 -1.96 3.10 -3.75
CA GLY A 289 -1.79 4.28 -4.60
C GLY A 289 -0.45 4.35 -5.33
N VAL A 290 0.15 3.20 -5.65
CA VAL A 290 1.39 3.08 -6.43
C VAL A 290 1.03 2.94 -7.92
N GLU A 291 0.69 4.07 -8.53
CA GLU A 291 0.13 4.14 -9.90
C GLU A 291 1.05 3.50 -10.95
N ALA A 292 2.37 3.72 -10.87
CA ALA A 292 3.32 3.19 -11.85
C ALA A 292 3.40 1.66 -11.84
N LEU A 293 3.35 1.04 -10.66
CA LEU A 293 3.34 -0.43 -10.54
C LEU A 293 1.99 -0.99 -11.00
N ALA A 294 0.88 -0.36 -10.58
CA ALA A 294 -0.45 -0.75 -11.03
C ALA A 294 -0.56 -0.73 -12.56
N GLU A 295 -0.10 0.35 -13.22
CA GLU A 295 -0.12 0.44 -14.67
C GLU A 295 0.79 -0.61 -15.34
N THR A 296 1.93 -0.92 -14.73
CA THR A 296 2.84 -1.98 -15.24
C THR A 296 2.16 -3.35 -15.21
N CYS A 297 1.56 -3.74 -14.07
CA CYS A 297 0.82 -5.00 -13.93
C CYS A 297 -0.38 -5.04 -14.88
N LEU A 298 -1.14 -3.95 -14.94
CA LEU A 298 -2.31 -3.82 -15.81
C LEU A 298 -1.95 -3.96 -17.29
N SER A 299 -0.81 -3.43 -17.70
CA SER A 299 -0.33 -3.52 -19.10
C SER A 299 0.11 -4.93 -19.45
N LYS A 300 0.86 -5.60 -18.56
CA LYS A 300 1.22 -7.01 -18.76
C LYS A 300 -0.03 -7.90 -18.89
N LEU A 301 -0.96 -7.78 -17.96
CA LEU A 301 -2.20 -8.57 -17.96
C LEU A 301 -3.07 -8.29 -19.19
N TYR A 302 -3.25 -7.01 -19.53
CA TYR A 302 -4.07 -6.62 -20.68
C TYR A 302 -3.47 -7.13 -21.99
N ASN A 303 -2.15 -6.94 -22.21
CA ASN A 303 -1.50 -7.35 -23.44
C ASN A 303 -1.53 -8.88 -23.57
N ALA A 304 -1.19 -9.61 -22.51
CA ALA A 304 -1.23 -11.08 -22.54
C ALA A 304 -2.65 -11.60 -22.82
N ALA A 305 -3.68 -11.05 -22.17
CA ALA A 305 -5.06 -11.42 -22.43
C ALA A 305 -5.51 -11.08 -23.86
N ALA A 306 -5.18 -9.89 -24.35
CA ALA A 306 -5.50 -9.45 -25.71
C ALA A 306 -4.83 -10.34 -26.76
N ASP A 307 -3.57 -10.69 -26.56
CA ASP A 307 -2.81 -11.59 -27.43
C ASP A 307 -3.44 -12.99 -27.44
N SER A 308 -3.81 -13.53 -26.27
CA SER A 308 -4.51 -14.82 -26.17
C SER A 308 -5.87 -14.79 -26.89
N ILE A 309 -6.65 -13.71 -26.74
CA ILE A 309 -7.94 -13.55 -27.46
C ILE A 309 -7.73 -13.46 -28.98
N GLN A 310 -6.73 -12.70 -29.42
CA GLN A 310 -6.43 -12.56 -30.85
C GLN A 310 -5.96 -13.89 -31.45
N HIS A 311 -5.10 -14.62 -30.73
CA HIS A 311 -4.67 -15.96 -31.11
C HIS A 311 -5.85 -16.94 -31.19
N ALA A 312 -6.77 -16.88 -30.23
CA ALA A 312 -8.00 -17.69 -30.25
C ALA A 312 -8.81 -17.44 -31.54
N ARG A 313 -9.03 -16.16 -31.86
CA ARG A 313 -9.78 -15.73 -33.04
C ARG A 313 -9.11 -16.19 -34.33
N ALA A 314 -7.78 -16.04 -34.43
CA ALA A 314 -7.02 -16.45 -35.60
C ALA A 314 -7.09 -17.96 -35.86
N ASN A 315 -7.20 -18.77 -34.80
CA ASN A 315 -7.26 -20.23 -34.87
C ASN A 315 -8.69 -20.78 -34.76
N ALA A 316 -9.71 -19.92 -34.78
CA ALA A 316 -11.12 -20.30 -34.57
C ALA A 316 -11.36 -21.11 -33.28
N VAL A 317 -10.56 -20.88 -32.24
CA VAL A 317 -10.74 -21.50 -30.91
C VAL A 317 -11.81 -20.71 -30.15
N PRO A 318 -12.89 -21.35 -29.68
CA PRO A 318 -13.94 -20.66 -28.95
C PRO A 318 -13.44 -20.21 -27.56
N ILE A 319 -13.90 -19.05 -27.11
CA ILE A 319 -13.46 -18.42 -25.85
C ILE A 319 -13.79 -19.32 -24.64
N HIS A 320 -14.91 -20.05 -24.66
CA HIS A 320 -15.27 -20.93 -23.55
C HIS A 320 -14.22 -22.04 -23.31
N THR A 321 -13.49 -22.48 -24.33
CA THR A 321 -12.38 -23.43 -24.19
C THR A 321 -11.20 -22.80 -23.45
N LEU A 322 -10.87 -21.55 -23.79
CA LEU A 322 -9.78 -20.83 -23.12
C LEU A 322 -10.09 -20.47 -21.67
N LEU A 323 -11.38 -20.34 -21.33
CA LEU A 323 -11.82 -20.15 -19.94
C LEU A 323 -11.96 -21.48 -19.16
N GLY A 324 -11.58 -22.62 -19.76
CA GLY A 324 -11.62 -23.92 -19.09
C GLY A 324 -13.01 -24.57 -19.01
N TYR A 325 -14.02 -24.04 -19.71
CA TYR A 325 -15.35 -24.64 -19.79
C TYR A 325 -15.48 -25.66 -20.92
N GLY A 326 -14.59 -25.61 -21.91
CA GLY A 326 -14.59 -26.50 -23.07
C GLY A 326 -13.65 -27.71 -22.97
N SER A 327 -13.64 -28.50 -24.04
CA SER A 327 -12.67 -29.60 -24.21
C SER A 327 -11.32 -29.05 -24.68
N GLY A 328 -10.48 -28.61 -23.76
CA GLY A 328 -9.15 -28.08 -24.08
C GLY A 328 -8.39 -27.59 -22.85
N ALA A 329 -7.14 -27.20 -23.04
CA ALA A 329 -6.37 -26.53 -22.00
C ALA A 329 -6.85 -25.09 -21.82
N ALA A 330 -7.18 -24.71 -20.59
CA ALA A 330 -7.48 -23.33 -20.26
C ALA A 330 -6.24 -22.44 -20.46
N ASP A 331 -6.47 -21.20 -20.89
CA ASP A 331 -5.46 -20.16 -20.86
C ASP A 331 -5.47 -19.53 -19.46
N PRO A 332 -4.38 -19.67 -18.69
CA PRO A 332 -4.35 -19.18 -17.31
C PRO A 332 -4.48 -17.66 -17.22
N VAL A 333 -4.03 -16.90 -18.22
CA VAL A 333 -4.16 -15.43 -18.21
C VAL A 333 -5.63 -15.05 -18.34
N LEU A 334 -6.33 -15.64 -19.31
CA LEU A 334 -7.74 -15.33 -19.55
C LEU A 334 -8.64 -15.78 -18.41
N GLU A 335 -8.42 -17.00 -17.90
CA GLU A 335 -9.16 -17.49 -16.75
C GLU A 335 -9.04 -16.51 -15.56
N ILE A 336 -7.82 -16.11 -15.21
CA ILE A 336 -7.58 -15.20 -14.10
C ILE A 336 -8.16 -13.80 -14.35
N VAL A 337 -7.98 -13.24 -15.55
CA VAL A 337 -8.54 -11.91 -15.87
C VAL A 337 -10.07 -11.93 -15.80
N PHE A 338 -10.73 -12.94 -16.39
CA PHE A 338 -12.19 -13.02 -16.38
C PHE A 338 -12.73 -13.26 -14.98
N ILE A 339 -12.19 -14.25 -14.25
CA ILE A 339 -12.63 -14.57 -12.89
C ILE A 339 -12.51 -13.36 -11.98
N ASN A 340 -11.38 -12.64 -12.03
CA ASN A 340 -11.19 -11.49 -11.16
C ASN A 340 -12.05 -10.29 -11.59
N VAL A 341 -12.24 -10.05 -12.89
CA VAL A 341 -13.15 -8.99 -13.36
C VAL A 341 -14.60 -9.25 -12.89
N PHE A 342 -15.04 -10.50 -12.87
CA PHE A 342 -16.38 -10.86 -12.39
C PHE A 342 -16.53 -10.76 -10.86
N LYS A 343 -15.50 -11.15 -10.11
CA LYS A 343 -15.53 -11.17 -8.64
C LYS A 343 -15.28 -9.80 -8.01
N ASP A 344 -14.48 -8.97 -8.65
CA ASP A 344 -14.06 -7.70 -8.08
C ASP A 344 -15.20 -6.68 -8.08
N LYS A 345 -15.35 -5.97 -6.96
CA LYS A 345 -16.32 -4.88 -6.84
C LYS A 345 -15.94 -3.66 -7.68
N SER A 346 -14.67 -3.52 -8.02
CA SER A 346 -14.13 -2.37 -8.75
C SER A 346 -12.98 -2.81 -9.67
N PRO A 347 -13.29 -3.60 -10.72
CA PRO A 347 -12.26 -4.11 -11.62
C PRO A 347 -11.59 -2.97 -12.40
N PRO A 348 -10.32 -3.13 -12.82
CA PRO A 348 -9.65 -2.15 -13.66
C PRO A 348 -10.42 -1.92 -14.96
N LYS A 349 -10.78 -0.66 -15.25
CA LYS A 349 -11.63 -0.30 -16.40
C LYS A 349 -11.15 -0.88 -17.73
N ARG A 350 -9.84 -0.94 -17.94
CA ARG A 350 -9.24 -1.46 -19.17
C ARG A 350 -9.44 -2.98 -19.33
N LEU A 351 -9.33 -3.74 -18.24
CA LEU A 351 -9.62 -5.19 -18.24
C LEU A 351 -11.13 -5.44 -18.33
N LEU A 352 -11.93 -4.67 -17.60
CA LEU A 352 -13.39 -4.75 -17.70
C LEU A 352 -13.86 -4.55 -19.14
N LYS A 353 -13.37 -3.49 -19.80
CA LYS A 353 -13.69 -3.23 -21.21
C LYS A 353 -13.25 -4.39 -22.11
N LEU A 354 -12.03 -4.90 -21.94
CA LEU A 354 -11.54 -6.06 -22.71
C LEU A 354 -12.47 -7.28 -22.57
N VAL A 355 -12.89 -7.59 -21.34
CA VAL A 355 -13.80 -8.71 -21.05
C VAL A 355 -15.17 -8.48 -21.68
N ILE A 356 -15.76 -7.29 -21.50
CA ILE A 356 -17.06 -6.94 -22.08
C ILE A 356 -17.02 -7.00 -23.60
N ASP A 357 -16.03 -6.37 -24.23
CA ASP A 357 -15.88 -6.36 -25.69
C ASP A 357 -15.69 -7.79 -26.21
N THR A 358 -14.91 -8.63 -25.51
CA THR A 358 -14.69 -10.03 -25.91
C THR A 358 -15.98 -10.84 -25.82
N LEU A 359 -16.71 -10.73 -24.71
CA LEU A 359 -17.99 -11.42 -24.54
C LEU A 359 -19.02 -10.93 -25.55
N ALA A 360 -19.15 -9.62 -25.78
CA ALA A 360 -20.11 -9.07 -26.73
C ALA A 360 -19.97 -9.66 -28.15
N HIS A 361 -18.75 -10.04 -28.54
CA HIS A 361 -18.45 -10.65 -29.84
C HIS A 361 -18.59 -12.18 -29.86
N CYS A 362 -18.35 -12.84 -28.73
CA CYS A 362 -18.16 -14.30 -28.66
C CYS A 362 -19.17 -15.02 -27.76
N LEU A 363 -20.14 -14.31 -27.16
CA LEU A 363 -21.11 -14.92 -26.26
C LEU A 363 -22.09 -15.81 -27.04
N ASP A 364 -22.01 -17.10 -26.76
CA ASP A 364 -22.99 -18.11 -27.17
C ASP A 364 -23.80 -18.59 -25.95
N PHE A 365 -24.79 -19.44 -26.19
CA PHE A 365 -25.67 -19.95 -25.15
C PHE A 365 -24.93 -20.82 -24.11
N GLU A 366 -23.90 -21.55 -24.55
CA GLU A 366 -23.11 -22.45 -23.71
C GLU A 366 -22.24 -21.65 -22.73
N LEU A 367 -21.49 -20.67 -23.25
CA LEU A 367 -20.71 -19.75 -22.43
C LEU A 367 -21.59 -18.96 -21.46
N TRP A 368 -22.77 -18.49 -21.92
CA TRP A 368 -23.72 -17.80 -21.04
C TRP A 368 -24.19 -18.69 -19.89
N ALA A 369 -24.45 -19.97 -20.14
CA ALA A 369 -24.89 -20.90 -19.09
C ALA A 369 -23.87 -21.01 -17.94
N HIS A 370 -22.57 -20.92 -18.25
CA HIS A 370 -21.50 -20.91 -17.25
C HIS A 370 -21.35 -19.54 -16.55
N LEU A 371 -21.52 -18.45 -17.29
CA LEU A 371 -21.23 -17.10 -16.76
C LEU A 371 -22.39 -16.44 -16.02
N ARG A 372 -23.64 -16.85 -16.26
CA ARG A 372 -24.85 -16.16 -15.73
C ARG A 372 -24.88 -15.98 -14.21
N GLU A 373 -24.23 -16.86 -13.46
CA GLU A 373 -24.18 -16.81 -11.99
C GLU A 373 -23.04 -15.92 -11.46
N LEU A 374 -22.05 -15.63 -12.31
CA LEU A 374 -20.90 -14.78 -12.00
C LEU A 374 -21.13 -13.33 -12.44
N ILE A 375 -21.94 -13.11 -13.47
CA ILE A 375 -22.24 -11.79 -14.01
C ILE A 375 -23.31 -11.10 -13.16
N GLY A 376 -22.89 -10.07 -12.40
CA GLY A 376 -23.80 -9.19 -11.70
C GLY A 376 -24.66 -8.34 -12.65
N HIS A 377 -25.77 -7.79 -12.14
CA HIS A 377 -26.73 -7.02 -12.93
C HIS A 377 -26.09 -5.87 -13.74
N GLU A 378 -25.21 -5.09 -13.10
CA GLU A 378 -24.51 -3.97 -13.74
C GLU A 378 -23.66 -4.43 -14.93
N MET A 379 -22.96 -5.55 -14.77
CA MET A 379 -22.12 -6.09 -15.84
C MET A 379 -22.96 -6.69 -16.97
N ALA A 380 -24.12 -7.28 -16.66
CA ALA A 380 -25.06 -7.74 -17.66
C ALA A 380 -25.59 -6.58 -18.52
N LEU A 381 -25.86 -5.42 -17.92
CA LEU A 381 -26.26 -4.21 -18.66
C LEU A 381 -25.13 -3.73 -19.60
N GLN A 382 -23.90 -3.65 -19.11
CA GLN A 382 -22.73 -3.28 -19.94
C GLN A 382 -22.48 -4.28 -21.07
N LEU A 383 -22.74 -5.57 -20.83
CA LEU A 383 -22.63 -6.61 -21.85
C LEU A 383 -23.70 -6.45 -22.94
N VAL A 384 -24.96 -6.19 -22.56
CA VAL A 384 -26.05 -5.91 -23.52
C VAL A 384 -25.73 -4.68 -24.36
N GLU A 385 -25.26 -3.61 -23.73
CA GLU A 385 -24.81 -2.40 -24.43
C GLU A 385 -23.66 -2.72 -25.41
N GLY A 386 -22.64 -3.45 -24.96
CA GLY A 386 -21.55 -3.91 -25.82
C GLY A 386 -22.03 -4.74 -27.01
N MET A 387 -23.02 -5.62 -26.81
CA MET A 387 -23.60 -6.44 -27.87
C MET A 387 -24.40 -5.62 -28.90
N ILE A 388 -25.13 -4.59 -28.45
CA ILE A 388 -25.87 -3.67 -29.34
C ILE A 388 -24.87 -2.89 -30.20
N ASN A 389 -23.88 -2.26 -29.57
CA ASN A 389 -22.85 -1.49 -30.27
C ASN A 389 -22.07 -2.35 -31.28
N SER A 390 -21.76 -3.59 -30.92
CA SER A 390 -21.06 -4.53 -31.82
C SER A 390 -21.91 -4.98 -33.02
N ARG A 391 -23.25 -4.91 -32.94
CA ARG A 391 -24.16 -5.23 -34.05
C ARG A 391 -24.32 -4.06 -35.00
N GLU A 392 -24.42 -2.84 -34.48
CA GLU A 392 -24.51 -1.61 -35.30
C GLU A 392 -23.32 -1.50 -36.25
N VAL A 393 -22.10 -1.76 -35.76
CA VAL A 393 -20.87 -1.77 -36.57
C VAL A 393 -20.91 -2.80 -37.70
N LYS A 394 -21.54 -3.97 -37.49
CA LYS A 394 -21.67 -5.00 -38.53
C LYS A 394 -22.66 -4.60 -39.63
N ILE A 395 -23.73 -3.89 -39.28
CA ILE A 395 -24.74 -3.41 -40.23
C ILE A 395 -24.13 -2.34 -41.13
N GLU A 396 -23.38 -1.38 -40.56
CA GLU A 396 -22.72 -0.31 -41.33
C GLU A 396 -21.66 -0.85 -42.32
N HIS A 397 -20.90 -1.87 -41.94
CA HIS A 397 -19.96 -2.53 -42.86
C HIS A 397 -20.65 -3.35 -43.96
N PHE A 398 -21.82 -3.92 -43.70
CA PHE A 398 -22.59 -4.61 -44.73
C PHE A 398 -23.15 -3.62 -45.76
N ASP A 399 -23.66 -2.47 -45.31
CA ASP A 399 -24.17 -1.43 -46.21
C ASP A 399 -23.05 -0.82 -47.07
N GLN A 400 -21.84 -0.61 -46.53
CA GLN A 400 -20.71 -0.09 -47.33
C GLN A 400 -20.18 -1.10 -48.36
N THR A 401 -20.23 -2.40 -48.07
CA THR A 401 -19.78 -3.43 -49.02
C THR A 401 -20.81 -3.75 -50.09
N SER A 402 -22.11 -3.65 -49.80
CA SER A 402 -23.17 -3.82 -50.80
C SER A 402 -23.14 -2.73 -51.86
N PHE A 403 -22.90 -1.46 -51.49
CA PHE A 403 -22.86 -0.34 -52.44
C PHE A 403 -21.66 -0.39 -53.41
N ASN A 404 -20.52 -0.96 -53.01
CA ASN A 404 -19.36 -1.08 -53.91
C ASN A 404 -19.48 -2.25 -54.91
N SER A 405 -20.29 -3.28 -54.60
CA SER A 405 -20.44 -4.45 -55.47
C SER A 405 -21.39 -4.24 -56.67
N GLU A 406 -22.32 -3.28 -56.58
CA GLU A 406 -23.21 -2.92 -57.69
C GLU A 406 -22.61 -1.87 -58.63
N SER A 407 -21.67 -1.05 -58.17
CA SER A 407 -21.04 -0.01 -59.00
C SER A 407 -20.03 -0.58 -60.02
N ASP A 408 -19.34 -1.68 -59.69
CA ASP A 408 -18.34 -2.28 -60.61
C ASP A 408 -18.94 -3.23 -61.65
N ARG A 409 -20.19 -3.69 -61.48
CA ARG A 409 -20.87 -4.53 -62.49
C ARG A 409 -21.42 -3.73 -63.68
N LEU A 410 -21.51 -2.41 -63.58
CA LEU A 410 -22.00 -1.56 -64.67
C LEU A 410 -20.88 -1.04 -65.61
N VAL A 411 -19.61 -1.30 -65.29
CA VAL A 411 -18.48 -0.86 -66.13
C VAL A 411 -18.06 -1.94 -67.14
N ASP A 412 -18.24 -3.23 -66.85
CA ASP A 412 -17.84 -4.32 -67.76
C ASP A 412 -18.86 -4.68 -68.85
N GLU A 413 -20.14 -4.29 -68.73
CA GLU A 413 -21.10 -4.49 -69.83
C GLU A 413 -21.02 -3.40 -70.92
N LYS A 414 -20.31 -2.29 -70.68
CA LYS A 414 -20.07 -1.26 -71.70
C LYS A 414 -18.74 -1.42 -72.44
N SER A 415 -17.79 -2.18 -71.93
CA SER A 415 -16.50 -2.44 -72.59
C SER A 415 -16.58 -3.57 -73.63
N ALA A 416 -17.49 -4.54 -73.46
CA ALA A 416 -17.70 -5.64 -74.40
C ALA A 416 -18.49 -5.25 -75.66
N PHE A 417 -19.16 -4.09 -75.69
CA PHE A 417 -20.00 -3.68 -76.83
C PHE A 417 -19.30 -2.74 -77.83
N MET A 418 -18.03 -2.35 -77.62
CA MET A 418 -17.30 -1.46 -78.52
C MET A 418 -16.17 -2.11 -79.35
N ALA A 419 -15.94 -3.42 -79.24
CA ALA A 419 -14.81 -4.08 -79.92
C ALA A 419 -15.14 -4.78 -81.26
N ASN A 420 -16.34 -4.59 -81.84
CA ASN A 420 -16.74 -5.34 -83.03
C ASN A 420 -17.34 -4.50 -84.17
N ASN A 421 -16.64 -3.44 -84.60
CA ASN A 421 -16.91 -2.77 -85.88
C ASN A 421 -15.64 -2.19 -86.50
N GLY A 422 -15.26 -2.73 -87.67
CA GLY A 422 -14.18 -2.27 -88.56
C GLY A 422 -13.44 -3.46 -89.16
N CYS A 423 -13.93 -4.12 -90.23
CA CYS A 423 -13.84 -3.66 -91.62
C CYS A 423 -12.47 -3.01 -91.89
N GLY A 424 -11.51 -3.61 -92.59
CA GLY A 424 -11.63 -4.27 -93.88
C GLY A 424 -11.13 -3.31 -94.98
N PHE A 425 -10.19 -3.81 -95.80
CA PHE A 425 -9.75 -3.34 -97.13
C PHE A 425 -8.52 -2.39 -97.30
N LEU A 426 -7.50 -2.98 -97.96
CA LEU A 426 -6.54 -2.49 -98.99
C LEU A 426 -5.69 -1.25 -98.65
N ARG A 427 -4.36 -1.28 -98.79
CA ARG A 427 -3.59 -1.63 -100.00
C ARG A 427 -2.13 -1.95 -99.67
#